data_AF-A0A7K8AIX2-F1
#
_entry.id   AF-A0A7K8AIX2-F1
#
_cell.length_a   1.000
_cell.length_b   1.000
_cell.length_c   1.000
_cell.angle_alpha   90.00
_cell.angle_beta   90.00
_cell.angle_gamma   90.00
#
_symmetry.space_group_name_H-M   'P 1'
#
loop_
_entity.id
_entity.type
_entity.pdbx_description
1 polymer ?
#
loop_
_entity_poly.entity_id
_entity_poly.type
_entity_poly.pdbx_seq_one_letter_code
_entity_poly.pdbx_strand_id
1 'polypeptide(L)'
;LVSPESSVSVSAHNVVVGLAKGPRSTGLWEKFSFGLDPSALQERLFVSEENVDGFLGTAFCPSPCSQSALESQPLIEVLDVSEDRIQIRVE
;
A
#
# COMPACT_ATOMS: atom_id res chain seq x y z
N LEU A 1 9.56 0.52 30.14
CA LEU A 1 9.25 1.20 28.88
C LEU A 1 7.74 1.18 28.72
N VAL A 2 7.08 2.33 28.87
CA VAL A 2 5.62 2.46 28.73
C VAL A 2 5.27 2.12 27.28
N SER A 3 4.34 1.17 27.10
CA SER A 3 3.82 0.88 25.75
C SER A 3 2.99 2.09 25.28
N PRO A 4 3.08 2.49 24.00
CA PRO A 4 2.24 3.57 23.51
C PRO A 4 0.77 3.19 23.72
N GLU A 5 -0.03 4.10 24.26
CA GLU A 5 -1.46 3.90 24.45
C GLU A 5 -2.19 4.26 23.15
N SER A 6 -3.18 3.43 22.77
CA SER A 6 -4.11 3.85 21.72
C SER A 6 -4.90 5.05 22.21
N SER A 7 -5.25 5.95 21.30
CA SER A 7 -6.00 7.16 21.64
C SER A 7 -7.12 7.41 20.65
N VAL A 8 -8.15 8.11 21.11
CA VAL A 8 -9.22 8.60 20.25
C VAL A 8 -9.44 10.08 20.52
N SER A 9 -9.50 10.86 19.46
CA SER A 9 -9.82 12.28 19.51
C SER A 9 -11.00 12.54 18.59
N VAL A 10 -12.06 13.15 19.12
CA VAL A 10 -13.31 13.40 18.40
C VAL A 10 -13.54 14.90 18.35
N SER A 11 -13.80 15.42 17.15
CA SER A 11 -14.22 16.80 16.92
C SER A 11 -15.64 16.82 16.33
N ALA A 12 -16.18 18.02 16.10
CA ALA A 12 -17.48 18.19 15.45
C ALA A 12 -17.57 17.55 14.05
N HIS A 13 -16.45 17.38 13.33
CA HIS A 13 -16.45 16.93 11.93
C HIS A 13 -15.50 15.77 11.64
N ASN A 14 -14.66 15.35 12.59
CA ASN A 14 -13.70 14.27 12.36
C ASN A 14 -13.41 13.48 13.63
N VAL A 15 -12.95 12.25 13.42
CA VAL A 15 -12.43 11.37 14.47
C VAL A 15 -11.02 10.94 14.06
N VAL A 16 -10.08 11.04 15.00
CA VAL A 16 -8.72 10.54 14.85
C VAL A 16 -8.55 9.39 15.82
N VAL A 17 -8.12 8.24 15.31
CA VAL A 17 -7.79 7.06 16.10
C VAL A 17 -6.28 6.82 16.01
N GLY A 18 -5.59 6.97 17.14
CA GLY A 18 -4.19 6.62 17.27
C GLY A 18 -4.06 5.14 17.59
N LEU A 19 -3.37 4.39 16.72
CA LEU A 19 -3.10 2.97 16.91
C LEU A 19 -1.69 2.75 17.45
N ALA A 20 -1.57 1.85 18.42
CA ALA A 20 -0.31 1.45 19.02
C ALA A 20 -0.08 -0.04 18.82
N LYS A 21 1.19 -0.43 18.63
CA LYS A 21 1.58 -1.84 18.58
C LYS A 21 1.52 -2.44 19.97
N GLY A 22 1.04 -3.69 20.06
CA GLY A 22 1.09 -4.44 21.30
C GLY A 22 2.55 -4.73 21.70
N PRO A 23 2.83 -5.04 22.98
CA PRO A 23 4.20 -5.25 23.49
C PRO A 23 4.96 -6.38 22.79
N ARG A 24 4.25 -7.31 22.13
CA ARG A 24 4.82 -8.44 21.39
C ARG A 24 4.78 -8.27 19.87
N SER A 25 4.20 -7.17 19.40
CA SER A 25 4.15 -6.85 17.98
C SER A 25 5.44 -6.17 17.58
N THR A 26 6.19 -6.79 16.68
CA THR A 26 7.45 -6.27 16.13
C THR A 26 7.29 -5.96 14.63
N GLY A 27 8.35 -5.45 14.00
CA GLY A 27 8.35 -5.12 12.57
C GLY A 27 7.65 -3.81 12.25
N LEU A 28 7.46 -3.52 10.96
CA LEU A 28 6.85 -2.30 10.45
C LEU A 28 5.33 -2.44 10.35
N TRP A 29 4.63 -1.31 10.23
CA TRP A 29 3.22 -1.38 9.84
C TRP A 29 3.19 -1.64 8.34
N GLU A 30 2.41 -2.63 7.90
CA GLU A 30 2.33 -2.99 6.48
C GLU A 30 0.96 -2.64 5.90
N LYS A 31 -0.12 -3.00 6.61
CA LYS A 31 -1.49 -2.72 6.17
C LYS A 31 -2.46 -2.45 7.31
N PHE A 32 -3.52 -1.72 6.99
CA PHE A 32 -4.68 -1.48 7.83
C PHE A 32 -5.95 -1.75 7.02
N SER A 33 -6.81 -2.63 7.53
CA SER A 33 -8.09 -2.98 6.91
C SER A 33 -9.23 -2.37 7.73
N PHE A 34 -10.16 -1.67 7.08
CA PHE A 34 -11.26 -0.98 7.73
C PHE A 34 -12.55 -1.07 6.93
N GLY A 35 -13.69 -1.12 7.62
CA GLY A 35 -15.00 -1.24 7.00
C GLY A 35 -16.04 -1.67 8.03
N LEU A 36 -17.31 -1.50 7.68
CA LEU A 36 -18.43 -1.89 8.55
C LEU A 36 -18.68 -3.41 8.55
N ASP A 37 -18.30 -4.08 7.45
CA ASP A 37 -18.52 -5.50 7.25
C ASP A 37 -17.21 -6.22 6.85
N PRO A 38 -16.93 -7.42 7.40
CA PRO A 38 -15.72 -8.17 7.08
C PRO A 38 -15.56 -8.55 5.61
N SER A 39 -16.66 -8.69 4.86
CA SER A 39 -16.62 -9.01 3.42
C SER A 39 -16.31 -7.80 2.53
N ALA A 40 -16.38 -6.58 3.09
CA ALA A 40 -16.21 -5.33 2.36
C ALA A 40 -15.16 -4.41 3.00
N LEU A 41 -14.13 -4.98 3.62
CA LEU A 41 -13.02 -4.21 4.19
C LEU A 41 -12.22 -3.53 3.08
N GLN A 42 -12.01 -2.22 3.23
CA GLN A 42 -11.03 -1.47 2.46
C GLN A 42 -9.65 -1.66 3.06
N GLU A 43 -8.63 -1.82 2.21
CA GLU A 43 -7.25 -1.92 2.65
C GLU A 43 -6.49 -0.62 2.40
N ARG A 44 -5.67 -0.23 3.36
CA ARG A 44 -4.70 0.85 3.24
C ARG A 44 -3.32 0.33 3.59
N LEU A 45 -2.39 0.43 2.65
CA LEU A 45 -1.01 0.01 2.83
C LEU A 45 -0.19 1.15 3.44
N PHE A 46 0.73 0.80 4.33
CA PHE A 46 1.72 1.73 4.87
C PHE A 46 3.04 1.48 4.15
N VAL A 47 3.48 2.46 3.36
CA VAL A 47 4.77 2.41 2.67
C VAL A 47 5.71 3.42 3.33
N SER A 48 6.89 2.95 3.71
CA SER A 48 8.01 3.72 4.22
C SER A 48 9.27 3.34 3.45
N GLU A 49 10.33 4.14 3.61
CA GLU A 49 11.65 3.84 3.03
C GLU A 49 12.16 2.44 3.47
N GLU A 50 11.78 2.00 4.67
CA GLU A 50 12.24 0.76 5.26
C GLU A 50 11.50 -0.49 4.74
N ASN A 51 10.28 -0.34 4.22
CA ASN A 51 9.48 -1.47 3.71
C ASN A 51 9.16 -1.41 2.21
N VAL A 52 9.65 -0.38 1.52
CA VAL A 52 9.34 -0.17 0.10
C VAL A 52 9.73 -1.38 -0.74
N ASP A 53 10.88 -2.02 -0.50
CA ASP A 53 11.33 -3.18 -1.25
C ASP A 53 10.37 -4.37 -1.11
N GLY A 54 9.86 -4.63 0.09
CA GLY A 54 8.86 -5.68 0.34
C GLY A 54 7.51 -5.34 -0.29
N PHE A 55 7.11 -4.06 -0.26
CA PHE A 55 5.92 -3.58 -0.96
C PHE A 55 6.05 -3.78 -2.48
N LEU A 56 7.17 -3.37 -3.09
CA LEU A 56 7.42 -3.55 -4.52
C LEU A 56 7.44 -5.04 -4.90
N GLY A 57 8.05 -5.90 -4.08
CA GLY A 57 8.08 -7.33 -4.32
C GLY A 57 6.69 -8.00 -4.35
N THR A 58 5.72 -7.48 -3.60
CA THR A 58 4.35 -8.02 -3.52
C THR A 58 3.38 -7.35 -4.50
N ALA A 59 3.49 -6.04 -4.69
CA ALA A 59 2.67 -5.28 -5.64
C ALA A 59 3.00 -5.62 -7.09
N PHE A 60 4.26 -5.97 -7.37
CA PHE A 60 4.73 -6.40 -8.68
C PHE A 60 4.93 -7.91 -8.77
N CYS A 61 4.36 -8.72 -7.87
CA CYS A 61 4.25 -10.14 -8.18
C CYS A 61 3.43 -10.23 -9.48
N PRO A 62 4.03 -10.64 -10.62
CA PRO A 62 3.18 -11.24 -11.62
C PRO A 62 2.52 -12.39 -10.86
N SER A 63 1.28 -12.72 -11.18
CA SER A 63 0.82 -14.07 -10.88
C SER A 63 1.88 -15.09 -11.38
N PRO A 64 1.81 -16.39 -11.09
CA PRO A 64 2.53 -17.34 -11.93
C PRO A 64 1.89 -17.34 -13.33
N CYS A 65 1.91 -16.20 -14.03
CA CYS A 65 1.98 -16.12 -15.45
C CYS A 65 3.13 -17.04 -15.82
N SER A 66 2.75 -18.19 -16.35
CA SER A 66 3.61 -19.20 -16.95
C SER A 66 4.84 -18.53 -17.56
N GLN A 67 6.02 -19.10 -17.34
CA GLN A 67 7.33 -18.59 -17.79
C GLN A 67 7.36 -18.01 -19.21
N SER A 68 6.39 -18.36 -20.06
CA SER A 68 6.02 -17.70 -21.32
C SER A 68 5.76 -16.18 -21.26
N ALA A 69 5.32 -15.60 -20.15
CA ALA A 69 5.06 -14.16 -20.02
C ALA A 69 6.31 -13.33 -19.68
N LEU A 70 7.37 -13.98 -19.20
CA LEU A 70 8.65 -13.34 -18.85
C LEU A 70 9.45 -12.94 -20.12
N GLU A 71 9.10 -13.53 -21.27
CA GLU A 71 9.67 -13.23 -22.59
C GLU A 71 9.08 -11.96 -23.23
N SER A 72 7.92 -11.48 -22.76
CA SER A 72 7.35 -10.20 -23.20
C SER A 72 7.67 -9.15 -22.15
N GLN A 73 8.83 -8.49 -22.27
CA GLN A 73 9.01 -7.22 -21.56
C GLN A 73 7.88 -6.29 -22.04
N PRO A 74 7.04 -5.76 -21.14
CA PRO A 74 6.01 -4.83 -21.55
C PRO A 74 6.69 -3.62 -22.18
N LEU A 75 6.45 -3.41 -23.48
CA LEU A 75 7.05 -2.29 -24.19
C LEU A 75 6.33 -1.03 -23.71
N ILE A 76 7.02 -0.25 -22.89
CA ILE A 76 6.52 1.03 -22.43
C ILE A 76 6.74 2.04 -23.56
N GLU A 77 5.64 2.54 -24.13
CA GLU A 77 5.68 3.59 -25.15
C GLU A 77 5.19 4.91 -24.57
N VAL A 78 6.03 5.94 -24.63
CA VAL A 78 5.65 7.30 -24.26
C VAL A 78 4.94 7.91 -25.48
N LEU A 79 3.63 8.15 -25.35
CA LEU A 79 2.81 8.67 -26.44
C LEU A 79 2.89 10.19 -26.53
N ASP A 80 2.95 10.88 -25.40
CA ASP A 80 2.88 12.34 -25.33
C ASP A 80 3.52 12.85 -24.03
N VAL A 81 4.24 13.97 -24.13
CA VAL A 81 4.83 14.70 -23.00
C VAL A 81 4.56 16.18 -23.20
N SER A 82 3.86 16.76 -22.22
CA SER A 82 3.53 18.18 -22.14
C SER A 82 3.88 18.73 -20.76
N GLU A 83 3.73 20.04 -20.56
CA GLU A 83 4.04 20.68 -19.28
C GLU A 83 3.17 20.15 -18.12
N ASP A 84 1.93 19.74 -18.40
CA ASP A 84 0.94 19.31 -17.41
C ASP A 84 0.61 17.80 -17.45
N ARG A 85 1.06 17.07 -18.49
CA ARG A 85 0.69 15.66 -18.67
C ARG A 85 1.78 14.82 -19.34
N ILE A 86 1.90 13.58 -18.88
CA ILE A 86 2.62 12.50 -19.57
C ILE A 86 1.62 11.38 -19.85
N GLN A 87 1.57 10.91 -21.10
CA GLN A 87 0.75 9.78 -21.51
C GLN A 87 1.65 8.60 -21.89
N ILE A 88 1.45 7.47 -21.20
CA ILE A 88 2.24 6.25 -21.36
C ILE A 88 1.29 5.10 -21.71
N ARG A 89 1.64 4.31 -22.72
CA ARG A 89 1.00 3.03 -23.03
C ARG A 89 1.89 1.89 -22.55
N VAL A 90 1.25 0.88 -21.96
CA VAL A 90 1.86 -0.40 -21.61
C VAL A 90 1.08 -1.46 -22.40
N GLU A 91 1.79 -2.20 -23.26
CA GLU A 91 1.24 -3.33 -24.04
C GLU A 91 1.29 -4.64 -23.27
#